data_AF-A0A1Q8A4P6-F1
#
_entry.id   AF-A0A1Q8A4P6-F1
#
_cell.length_a   1.000
_cell.length_b   1.000
_cell.length_c   1.000
_cell.angle_alpha   90.00
_cell.angle_beta   90.00
_cell.angle_gamma   90.00
#
_symmetry.space_group_name_H-M   'P 1'
#
loop_
_entity.id
_entity.type
_entity.pdbx_description
1 polymer ?
#
loop_
_entity_poly.entity_id
_entity_poly.type
_entity_poly.pdbx_seq_one_letter_code
_entity_poly.pdbx_strand_id
1 'polypeptide(L)'
;MHKRLLFAFSSILLLLLAVSCGGGGDKTTELPPGAAPAAGGGPAAPNATATVSGKIAFEGTPPPNEKVQMSSDPYCNMHAKDYPTLETVKVSDGGLENVIIYINNPPNATYPTPTSAVEINQENCHYSPHVFTMQTNQPLKIKNSDATLHNIHAFAEKNPQYNVGQPVKDMVNETKFPNEEMPLPVRCDVHKWMGAFIGVFHHP
;
A
#
# COMPACT_ATOMS: atom_id res chain seq x y z
N MET A 1 4.06 69.22 1.67
CA MET A 1 5.45 69.33 2.18
C MET A 1 5.35 69.84 3.60
N HIS A 2 5.92 69.12 4.59
CA HIS A 2 6.10 69.39 6.04
C HIS A 2 5.87 68.06 6.78
N LYS A 3 6.59 67.60 7.80
CA LYS A 3 7.93 67.82 8.36
C LYS A 3 8.10 66.58 9.29
N ARG A 4 9.30 66.00 9.37
CA ARG A 4 9.61 64.83 10.21
C ARG A 4 9.52 65.17 11.70
N LEU A 5 9.13 64.20 12.55
CA LEU A 5 9.53 64.16 13.95
C LEU A 5 9.62 62.69 14.43
N LEU A 6 10.82 62.27 14.85
CA LEU A 6 11.06 61.03 15.59
C LEU A 6 10.68 61.25 17.06
N PHE A 7 10.12 60.23 17.70
CA PHE A 7 10.23 60.06 19.15
C PHE A 7 10.42 58.57 19.47
N ALA A 8 11.53 58.28 20.13
CA ALA A 8 11.84 56.99 20.76
C ALA A 8 11.11 56.90 22.10
N PHE A 9 10.50 55.76 22.40
CA PHE A 9 10.05 55.41 23.74
C PHE A 9 10.71 54.10 24.16
N SER A 10 11.61 54.24 25.14
CA SER A 10 12.12 53.15 25.96
C SER A 10 11.05 52.75 26.98
N SER A 11 10.83 51.46 27.18
CA SER A 11 10.01 50.97 28.29
C SER A 11 10.67 49.72 28.86
N ILE A 12 11.28 49.90 30.03
CA ILE A 12 11.74 48.86 30.94
C ILE A 12 10.54 48.48 31.81
N LEU A 13 10.19 47.20 31.86
CA LEU A 13 9.39 46.64 32.94
C LEU A 13 10.00 45.31 33.39
N LEU A 14 10.36 45.27 34.68
CA LEU A 14 10.94 44.13 35.39
C LEU A 14 9.84 43.21 35.96
N LEU A 15 10.28 41.97 36.27
CA LEU A 15 9.86 41.09 37.37
C LEU A 15 8.64 40.16 37.16
N LEU A 16 8.88 38.84 36.99
CA LEU A 16 8.86 37.85 38.09
C LEU A 16 9.07 36.40 37.59
N LEU A 17 9.77 35.63 38.42
CA LEU A 17 10.18 34.23 38.26
C LEU A 17 9.00 33.25 38.42
N ALA A 18 8.98 32.21 37.59
CA ALA A 18 8.46 30.89 37.98
C ALA A 18 9.49 29.82 37.59
N VAL A 19 10.13 29.27 38.62
CA VAL A 19 10.87 28.01 38.55
C VAL A 19 9.87 26.88 38.30
N SER A 20 10.04 26.13 37.23
CA SER A 20 9.55 24.76 37.14
C SER A 20 10.70 23.88 36.64
N CYS A 21 10.92 22.80 37.38
CA CYS A 21 12.06 21.91 37.33
C CYS A 21 11.60 20.55 36.77
N GLY A 22 12.45 19.92 35.96
CA GLY A 22 12.33 18.53 35.52
C GLY A 22 11.43 18.34 34.28
N GLY A 23 11.85 17.68 33.21
CA GLY A 23 12.86 16.65 33.06
C GLY A 23 12.20 15.39 32.50
N GLY A 24 12.44 15.11 31.21
CA GLY A 24 12.35 13.78 30.63
C GLY A 24 10.97 13.28 30.20
N GLY A 25 10.91 12.81 28.95
CA GLY A 25 9.93 11.82 28.50
C GLY A 25 9.09 12.27 27.32
N ASP A 26 9.62 12.04 26.13
CA ASP A 26 8.87 11.98 24.88
C ASP A 26 7.78 10.89 25.05
N LYS A 27 6.53 11.30 25.22
CA LYS A 27 5.39 10.37 25.28
C LYS A 27 4.76 10.31 23.90
N THR A 28 5.34 9.46 23.06
CA THR A 28 4.60 8.79 21.98
C THR A 28 3.39 8.13 22.62
N THR A 29 2.20 8.60 22.27
CA THR A 29 0.93 7.94 22.56
C THR A 29 0.91 6.62 21.79
N GLU A 30 1.37 5.57 22.45
CA GLU A 30 1.17 4.20 22.01
C GLU A 30 -0.34 3.93 21.99
N LEU A 31 -0.89 3.78 20.79
CA LEU A 31 -2.27 3.37 20.60
C LEU A 31 -2.42 1.92 21.12
N PRO A 32 -3.52 1.59 21.80
CA PRO A 32 -3.76 0.23 22.25
C PRO A 32 -3.78 -0.71 21.05
N PRO A 33 -3.23 -1.94 21.17
CA PRO A 33 -3.27 -2.90 20.08
C PRO A 33 -4.73 -3.17 19.71
N GLY A 34 -5.10 -2.78 18.49
CA GLY A 34 -6.33 -3.24 17.87
C GLY A 34 -6.25 -4.76 17.83
N ALA A 35 -7.20 -5.43 18.49
CA ALA A 35 -7.29 -6.87 18.48
C ALA A 35 -7.52 -7.33 17.03
N ALA A 36 -6.47 -7.86 16.41
CA ALA A 36 -6.60 -8.69 15.23
C ALA A 36 -7.63 -9.78 15.54
N PRO A 37 -8.46 -10.19 14.57
CA PRO A 37 -9.20 -11.45 14.70
C PRO A 37 -8.21 -12.52 15.12
N ALA A 38 -8.51 -13.26 16.19
CA ALA A 38 -7.62 -14.28 16.69
C ALA A 38 -7.23 -15.21 15.54
N ALA A 39 -5.94 -15.24 15.21
CA ALA A 39 -5.35 -16.34 14.44
C ALA A 39 -5.90 -17.64 15.05
N GLY A 40 -6.55 -18.47 14.23
CA GLY A 40 -7.36 -19.59 14.68
C GLY A 40 -6.64 -20.37 15.79
N GLY A 41 -7.14 -20.24 17.03
CA GLY A 41 -6.59 -20.93 18.20
C GLY A 41 -6.80 -22.44 18.17
N GLY A 42 -7.20 -22.98 17.02
CA GLY A 42 -7.24 -24.40 16.73
C GLY A 42 -5.84 -24.98 16.51
N PRO A 43 -5.75 -26.31 16.38
CA PRO A 43 -4.50 -27.00 16.07
C PRO A 43 -3.89 -26.50 14.75
N ALA A 44 -2.61 -26.79 14.53
CA ALA A 44 -1.96 -26.54 13.24
C ALA A 44 -2.80 -27.14 12.10
N ALA A 45 -2.94 -26.40 11.00
CA ALA A 45 -3.70 -26.84 9.85
C ALA A 45 -3.21 -28.21 9.38
N PRO A 46 -4.10 -29.21 9.21
CA PRO A 46 -3.71 -30.49 8.66
C PRO A 46 -3.19 -30.29 7.24
N ASN A 47 -2.33 -31.21 6.78
CA ASN A 47 -1.90 -31.24 5.38
C ASN A 47 -3.13 -31.16 4.45
N ALA A 48 -3.02 -30.40 3.36
CA ALA A 48 -4.12 -30.23 2.42
C ALA A 48 -4.65 -31.60 1.95
N THR A 49 -5.91 -31.89 2.26
CA THR A 49 -6.60 -33.13 1.88
C THR A 49 -7.59 -32.96 0.73
N ALA A 50 -7.75 -31.73 0.24
CA ALA A 50 -8.68 -31.38 -0.81
C ALA A 50 -8.06 -30.38 -1.80
N THR A 51 -8.48 -30.46 -3.06
CA THR A 51 -8.08 -29.55 -4.14
C THR A 51 -9.29 -28.78 -4.61
N VAL A 52 -9.17 -27.46 -4.71
CA VAL A 52 -10.13 -26.60 -5.40
C VAL A 52 -9.56 -26.26 -6.78
N SER A 53 -10.33 -26.52 -7.83
CA SER A 53 -9.96 -26.16 -9.20
C SER A 53 -11.17 -25.61 -9.95
N GLY A 54 -10.91 -24.71 -10.90
CA GLY A 54 -11.95 -24.06 -11.69
C GLY A 54 -11.36 -23.01 -12.63
N LYS A 55 -12.21 -22.48 -13.51
CA LYS A 55 -11.87 -21.35 -14.40
C LYS A 55 -12.88 -20.23 -14.17
N ILE A 56 -12.40 -19.02 -13.95
CA ILE A 56 -13.23 -17.81 -13.95
C ILE A 56 -13.38 -17.37 -15.40
N ALA A 57 -14.47 -17.80 -16.04
CA ALA A 57 -14.74 -17.46 -17.43
C ALA A 57 -15.20 -16.00 -17.58
N PHE A 58 -14.78 -15.34 -18.65
CA PHE A 58 -15.32 -14.06 -19.05
C PHE A 58 -16.27 -14.27 -20.24
N GLU A 59 -17.54 -13.93 -20.07
CA GLU A 59 -18.54 -14.03 -21.14
C GLU A 59 -18.66 -12.73 -21.92
N GLY A 60 -18.59 -12.82 -23.24
CA GLY A 60 -18.68 -11.68 -24.15
C GLY A 60 -17.34 -11.05 -24.49
N THR A 61 -17.39 -9.88 -25.13
CA THR A 61 -16.20 -9.11 -25.51
C THR A 61 -15.81 -8.19 -24.34
N PRO A 62 -14.57 -8.26 -23.82
CA PRO A 62 -14.15 -7.34 -22.76
C PRO A 62 -14.19 -5.90 -23.27
N PRO A 63 -14.70 -4.94 -22.48
CA PRO A 63 -14.64 -3.54 -22.86
C PRO A 63 -13.17 -3.12 -23.03
N PRO A 64 -12.87 -2.23 -23.98
CA PRO A 64 -11.51 -1.72 -24.12
C PRO A 64 -11.12 -0.95 -22.86
N ASN A 65 -9.90 -1.18 -22.37
CA ASN A 65 -9.36 -0.37 -21.29
C ASN A 65 -9.12 1.08 -21.75
N GLU A 66 -9.42 2.03 -20.87
CA GLU A 66 -9.20 3.46 -21.14
C GLU A 66 -7.71 3.76 -21.30
N LYS A 67 -7.37 4.65 -22.24
CA LYS A 67 -5.99 5.11 -22.44
C LYS A 67 -5.57 6.08 -21.34
N VAL A 68 -4.34 5.94 -20.88
CA VAL A 68 -3.70 6.82 -19.91
C VAL A 68 -2.85 7.86 -20.63
N GLN A 69 -2.97 9.11 -20.22
CA GLN A 69 -2.05 10.18 -20.63
C GLN A 69 -0.84 10.23 -19.71
N MET A 70 0.31 9.81 -20.24
CA MET A 70 1.56 9.72 -19.49
C MET A 70 2.55 10.85 -19.82
N SER A 71 2.14 11.84 -20.62
CA SER A 71 3.04 12.91 -21.11
C SER A 71 3.64 13.79 -20.01
N SER A 72 3.06 13.77 -18.80
CA SER A 72 3.58 14.50 -17.65
C SER A 72 4.88 13.92 -17.08
N ASP A 73 5.19 12.66 -17.39
CA ASP A 73 6.45 12.00 -17.01
C ASP A 73 7.15 11.48 -18.27
N PRO A 74 8.31 12.05 -18.65
CA PRO A 74 9.03 11.61 -19.86
C PRO A 74 9.47 10.15 -19.81
N TYR A 75 9.80 9.62 -18.63
CA TYR A 75 10.19 8.22 -18.49
C TYR A 75 8.98 7.34 -18.82
N CYS A 76 7.83 7.59 -18.20
CA CYS A 76 6.62 6.82 -18.44
C CYS A 76 6.16 6.90 -19.91
N ASN A 77 6.16 8.10 -20.49
CA ASN A 77 5.78 8.30 -21.89
C ASN A 77 6.70 7.52 -22.88
N MET A 78 7.95 7.26 -22.50
CA MET A 78 8.90 6.52 -23.34
C MET A 78 8.83 5.00 -23.15
N HIS A 79 8.54 4.52 -21.94
CA HIS A 79 8.72 3.11 -21.55
C HIS A 79 7.40 2.33 -21.41
N ALA A 80 6.26 2.99 -21.17
CA ALA A 80 4.97 2.33 -21.02
C ALA A 80 4.18 2.16 -22.35
N LYS A 81 4.88 2.14 -23.49
CA LYS A 81 4.26 2.26 -24.82
C LYS A 81 3.38 1.10 -25.25
N ASP A 82 3.65 -0.10 -24.72
CA ASP A 82 2.92 -1.29 -25.12
C ASP A 82 1.55 -1.36 -24.42
N TYR A 83 1.39 -0.71 -23.25
CA TYR A 83 0.17 -0.73 -22.44
C TYR A 83 -0.09 0.60 -21.72
N PRO A 84 -0.31 1.73 -22.43
CA PRO A 84 -0.68 2.99 -21.81
C PRO A 84 -2.18 2.99 -21.52
N THR A 85 -2.69 1.97 -20.84
CA THR A 85 -4.12 1.83 -20.52
C THR A 85 -4.29 1.53 -19.04
N LEU A 86 -5.47 1.84 -18.51
CA LEU A 86 -5.87 1.31 -17.21
C LEU A 86 -5.96 -0.22 -17.26
N GLU A 87 -5.80 -0.88 -16.13
CA GLU A 87 -5.99 -2.33 -16.01
C GLU A 87 -7.38 -2.68 -15.47
N THR A 88 -8.43 -2.08 -16.04
CA THR A 88 -9.81 -2.25 -15.54
C THR A 88 -10.34 -3.67 -15.76
N VAL A 89 -10.10 -4.24 -16.95
CA VAL A 89 -10.46 -5.62 -17.28
C VAL A 89 -9.30 -6.24 -18.06
N LYS A 90 -8.89 -7.44 -17.67
CA LYS A 90 -7.90 -8.23 -18.39
C LYS A 90 -8.42 -9.64 -18.62
N VAL A 91 -8.50 -10.04 -19.88
CA VAL A 91 -9.02 -11.34 -20.30
C VAL A 91 -8.01 -11.99 -21.22
N SER A 92 -7.63 -13.23 -20.91
CA SER A 92 -6.79 -14.08 -21.75
C SER A 92 -7.41 -15.47 -21.84
N ASP A 93 -7.38 -16.07 -23.04
CA ASP A 93 -7.95 -17.40 -23.30
C ASP A 93 -9.40 -17.60 -22.80
N GLY A 94 -10.20 -16.52 -22.82
CA GLY A 94 -11.58 -16.49 -22.32
C GLY A 94 -11.72 -16.60 -20.79
N GLY A 95 -10.63 -16.43 -20.05
CA GLY A 95 -10.61 -16.33 -18.59
C GLY A 95 -10.36 -14.90 -18.12
N LEU A 96 -11.00 -14.50 -17.03
CA LEU A 96 -10.71 -13.25 -16.35
C LEU A 96 -9.42 -13.39 -15.55
N GLU A 97 -8.45 -12.50 -15.80
CA GLU A 97 -7.22 -12.37 -14.99
C GLU A 97 -7.45 -11.47 -13.78
N ASN A 98 -6.43 -11.36 -12.91
CA ASN A 98 -6.44 -10.45 -11.75
C ASN A 98 -7.61 -10.72 -10.78
N VAL A 99 -7.90 -12.00 -10.53
CA VAL A 99 -9.00 -12.45 -9.64
C VAL A 99 -8.44 -12.93 -8.31
N ILE A 100 -9.06 -12.51 -7.21
CA ILE A 100 -8.83 -13.09 -5.88
C ILE A 100 -9.87 -14.17 -5.63
N ILE A 101 -9.41 -15.38 -5.31
CA ILE A 101 -10.23 -16.50 -4.87
C ILE A 101 -9.81 -16.83 -3.44
N TYR A 102 -10.78 -17.01 -2.55
CA TYR A 102 -10.52 -17.32 -1.14
C TYR A 102 -11.63 -18.20 -0.57
N ILE A 103 -11.30 -18.92 0.51
CA ILE A 103 -12.26 -19.73 1.26
C ILE A 103 -12.89 -18.85 2.33
N ASN A 104 -14.19 -18.60 2.21
CA ASN A 104 -14.95 -17.98 3.30
C ASN A 104 -15.20 -19.00 4.42
N ASN A 105 -14.96 -18.60 5.67
CA ASN A 105 -15.01 -19.48 6.86
C ASN A 105 -14.07 -20.70 6.71
N PRO A 106 -12.74 -20.50 6.68
CA PRO A 106 -11.80 -21.60 6.64
C PRO A 106 -11.95 -22.51 7.87
N PRO A 107 -11.47 -23.77 7.81
CA PRO A 107 -11.35 -24.61 8.99
C PRO A 107 -10.68 -23.87 10.15
N ASN A 108 -11.19 -24.07 11.38
CA ASN A 108 -10.57 -23.49 12.58
C ASN A 108 -9.23 -24.17 12.86
N ALA A 109 -8.17 -23.60 12.30
CA ALA A 109 -6.81 -24.08 12.40
C ALA A 109 -5.82 -22.91 12.41
N THR A 110 -4.61 -23.18 12.89
CA THR A 110 -3.49 -22.26 12.74
C THR A 110 -2.81 -22.49 11.39
N TYR A 111 -2.71 -21.43 10.58
CA TYR A 111 -1.97 -21.42 9.33
C TYR A 111 -0.65 -20.68 9.51
N PRO A 112 0.51 -21.32 9.26
CA PRO A 112 1.79 -20.65 9.43
C PRO A 112 1.96 -19.56 8.37
N THR A 113 2.28 -18.34 8.80
CA THR A 113 2.62 -17.24 7.88
C THR A 113 3.88 -17.59 7.08
N PRO A 114 3.87 -17.48 5.74
CA PRO A 114 5.05 -17.71 4.93
C PRO A 114 6.16 -16.69 5.25
N THR A 115 7.41 -17.16 5.27
CA THR A 115 8.59 -16.28 5.44
C THR A 115 9.08 -15.71 4.12
N SER A 116 8.74 -16.34 3.00
CA SER A 116 9.02 -15.82 1.65
C SER A 116 8.18 -14.58 1.39
N ALA A 117 8.84 -13.51 0.97
CA ALA A 117 8.17 -12.27 0.63
C ALA A 117 7.29 -12.44 -0.62
N VAL A 118 6.12 -11.81 -0.60
CA VAL A 118 5.42 -11.47 -1.84
C VAL A 118 6.06 -10.20 -2.40
N GLU A 119 6.17 -10.08 -3.72
CA GLU A 119 6.75 -8.91 -4.36
C GLU A 119 5.69 -8.14 -5.14
N ILE A 120 5.70 -6.82 -4.99
CA ILE A 120 5.07 -5.87 -5.91
C ILE A 120 6.17 -5.00 -6.51
N ASN A 121 6.18 -4.89 -7.82
CA ASN A 121 7.14 -4.12 -8.59
C ASN A 121 6.46 -2.94 -9.29
N GLN A 122 7.13 -1.79 -9.32
CA GLN A 122 6.76 -0.62 -10.11
C GLN A 122 7.61 -0.67 -11.38
N GLU A 123 7.00 -1.06 -12.49
CA GLU A 123 7.70 -1.27 -13.76
C GLU A 123 6.86 -0.80 -14.94
N ASN A 124 7.51 -0.14 -15.90
CA ASN A 124 6.85 0.48 -17.05
C ASN A 124 5.68 1.39 -16.62
N CYS A 125 5.85 2.08 -15.50
CA CYS A 125 4.87 2.93 -14.85
C CYS A 125 3.53 2.23 -14.57
N HIS A 126 3.59 0.97 -14.16
CA HIS A 126 2.47 0.19 -13.61
C HIS A 126 2.92 -0.60 -12.37
N TYR A 127 1.94 -1.07 -11.60
CA TYR A 127 2.20 -2.04 -10.53
C TYR A 127 2.02 -3.46 -11.04
N SER A 128 2.99 -4.31 -10.75
CA SER A 128 3.03 -5.70 -11.17
C SER A 128 3.35 -6.59 -9.97
N PRO A 129 2.51 -7.56 -9.61
CA PRO A 129 1.20 -7.85 -10.18
C PRO A 129 0.12 -6.79 -9.82
N HIS A 130 -0.88 -6.65 -10.69
CA HIS A 130 -2.03 -5.74 -10.47
C HIS A 130 -2.93 -6.20 -9.31
N VAL A 131 -3.11 -7.52 -9.17
CA VAL A 131 -3.88 -8.13 -8.09
C VAL A 131 -3.11 -9.32 -7.54
N PHE A 132 -3.00 -9.40 -6.22
CA PHE A 132 -2.36 -10.53 -5.55
C PHE A 132 -2.88 -10.71 -4.12
N THR A 133 -2.51 -11.83 -3.51
CA THR A 133 -2.84 -12.14 -2.13
C THR A 133 -1.57 -12.36 -1.32
N MET A 134 -1.70 -12.17 -0.01
CA MET A 134 -0.66 -12.48 0.97
C MET A 134 -1.30 -12.85 2.30
N GLN A 135 -0.59 -13.59 3.13
CA GLN A 135 -1.05 -13.83 4.49
C GLN A 135 -0.73 -12.67 5.43
N THR A 136 -1.52 -12.50 6.49
CA THR A 136 -1.22 -11.55 7.57
C THR A 136 0.20 -11.77 8.08
N ASN A 137 0.94 -10.68 8.26
CA ASN A 137 2.35 -10.64 8.68
C ASN A 137 3.37 -11.25 7.70
N GLN A 138 2.95 -11.72 6.53
CA GLN A 138 3.89 -12.12 5.47
C GLN A 138 4.67 -10.89 5.00
N PRO A 139 5.98 -10.97 4.73
CA PRO A 139 6.71 -9.84 4.18
C PRO A 139 6.17 -9.45 2.79
N LEU A 140 5.94 -8.16 2.58
CA LEU A 140 5.73 -7.57 1.26
C LEU A 140 6.99 -6.79 0.87
N LYS A 141 7.65 -7.22 -0.20
CA LYS A 141 8.75 -6.53 -0.83
C LYS A 141 8.21 -5.61 -1.93
N ILE A 142 8.59 -4.34 -1.88
CA ILE A 142 8.14 -3.31 -2.80
C ILE A 142 9.35 -2.81 -3.57
N LYS A 143 9.38 -3.05 -4.88
CA LYS A 143 10.48 -2.68 -5.75
C LYS A 143 10.05 -1.56 -6.70
N ASN A 144 10.90 -0.57 -6.93
CA ASN A 144 10.79 0.32 -8.09
C ASN A 144 11.83 -0.09 -9.13
N SER A 145 11.42 -0.64 -10.26
CA SER A 145 12.32 -0.97 -11.37
C SER A 145 12.47 0.17 -12.38
N ASP A 146 11.65 1.21 -12.27
CA ASP A 146 11.64 2.37 -13.15
C ASP A 146 12.65 3.43 -12.71
N ALA A 147 13.23 4.14 -13.69
CA ALA A 147 14.14 5.25 -13.43
C ALA A 147 13.40 6.59 -13.28
N THR A 148 12.25 6.57 -12.59
CA THR A 148 11.47 7.74 -12.21
C THR A 148 10.88 7.57 -10.81
N LEU A 149 10.43 8.68 -10.21
CA LEU A 149 9.82 8.67 -8.88
C LEU A 149 8.44 8.04 -8.96
N HIS A 150 8.26 6.98 -8.18
CA HIS A 150 6.95 6.49 -7.80
C HIS A 150 6.82 6.47 -6.27
N ASN A 151 5.63 6.24 -5.77
CA ASN A 151 5.43 5.83 -4.38
C ASN A 151 4.45 4.67 -4.35
N ILE A 152 4.39 3.99 -3.22
CA ILE A 152 3.31 3.06 -2.91
C ILE A 152 2.50 3.64 -1.75
N HIS A 153 1.19 3.76 -1.93
CA HIS A 153 0.27 4.21 -0.90
C HIS A 153 -0.81 3.14 -0.71
N ALA A 154 -0.74 2.42 0.40
CA ALA A 154 -1.77 1.47 0.81
C ALA A 154 -2.86 2.21 1.58
N PHE A 155 -4.06 2.29 0.99
CA PHE A 155 -5.23 2.96 1.56
C PHE A 155 -5.95 2.02 2.54
N ALA A 156 -5.27 1.71 3.65
CA ALA A 156 -5.72 0.71 4.60
C ALA A 156 -6.82 1.22 5.56
N GLU A 157 -7.91 0.49 5.68
CA GLU A 157 -8.96 0.72 6.69
C GLU A 157 -8.71 -0.08 7.97
N LYS A 158 -8.13 -1.28 7.85
CA LYS A 158 -7.93 -2.22 8.97
C LYS A 158 -6.46 -2.40 9.33
N ASN A 159 -5.56 -2.13 8.40
CA ASN A 159 -4.12 -2.15 8.63
C ASN A 159 -3.54 -0.76 8.88
N PRO A 160 -2.30 -0.65 9.40
CA PRO A 160 -1.58 0.61 9.42
C PRO A 160 -1.46 1.21 8.02
N GLN A 161 -1.67 2.54 7.93
CA GLN A 161 -1.42 3.29 6.72
C GLN A 161 0.04 3.15 6.30
N TYR A 162 0.28 3.00 4.99
CA TYR A 162 1.62 2.92 4.44
C TYR A 162 1.73 3.80 3.22
N ASN A 163 2.64 4.77 3.23
CA ASN A 163 2.92 5.63 2.09
C ASN A 163 4.42 5.93 2.01
N VAL A 164 5.10 5.37 1.00
CA VAL A 164 6.55 5.50 0.86
C VAL A 164 6.92 5.79 -0.60
N GLY A 165 7.66 6.88 -0.81
CA GLY A 165 8.26 7.25 -2.10
C GLY A 165 9.53 6.44 -2.40
N GLN A 166 9.68 6.04 -3.66
CA GLN A 166 10.85 5.37 -4.22
C GLN A 166 11.39 6.19 -5.41
N PRO A 167 12.25 7.21 -5.18
CA PRO A 167 12.69 8.15 -6.22
C PRO A 167 13.69 7.59 -7.24
N VAL A 168 14.29 6.42 -6.99
CA VAL A 168 15.40 5.90 -7.78
C VAL A 168 15.16 4.46 -8.24
N LYS A 169 15.75 4.12 -9.38
CA LYS A 169 15.72 2.78 -9.95
C LYS A 169 16.30 1.75 -8.98
N ASP A 170 15.66 0.59 -8.95
CA ASP A 170 15.99 -0.58 -8.14
C ASP A 170 15.93 -0.35 -6.61
N MET A 171 15.29 0.75 -6.17
CA MET A 171 14.98 0.95 -4.75
C MET A 171 14.01 -0.11 -4.26
N VAL A 172 14.25 -0.62 -3.05
CA VAL A 172 13.42 -1.63 -2.39
C VAL A 172 13.05 -1.17 -0.99
N ASN A 173 11.78 -1.35 -0.62
CA ASN A 173 11.29 -1.24 0.74
C ASN A 173 10.55 -2.53 1.12
N GLU A 174 10.41 -2.78 2.42
CA GLU A 174 9.60 -3.89 2.92
C GLU A 174 8.54 -3.37 3.90
N THR A 175 7.42 -4.06 3.95
CA THR A 175 6.34 -3.82 4.92
C THR A 175 5.58 -5.11 5.23
N LYS A 176 4.66 -5.05 6.18
CA LYS A 176 3.77 -6.15 6.58
C LYS A 176 2.41 -5.60 6.95
N PHE A 177 1.37 -6.41 6.72
CA PHE A 177 0.00 -6.10 7.09
C PHE A 177 -0.49 -7.10 8.15
N PRO A 178 -0.71 -6.69 9.42
CA PRO A 178 -1.07 -7.61 10.50
C PRO A 178 -2.53 -8.08 10.49
N ASN A 179 -3.44 -7.35 9.83
CA ASN A 179 -4.87 -7.60 9.86
C ASN A 179 -5.40 -8.04 8.50
N GLU A 180 -6.46 -8.83 8.53
CA GLU A 180 -7.17 -9.19 7.31
C GLU A 180 -7.86 -7.98 6.68
N GLU A 181 -7.67 -7.83 5.37
CA GLU A 181 -8.21 -6.74 4.60
C GLU A 181 -8.26 -7.13 3.13
N MET A 182 -9.47 -7.16 2.57
CA MET A 182 -9.68 -7.48 1.17
C MET A 182 -10.89 -6.70 0.62
N PRO A 183 -10.71 -5.94 -0.46
CA PRO A 183 -9.41 -5.54 -1.02
C PRO A 183 -8.72 -4.50 -0.13
N LEU A 184 -7.38 -4.54 -0.04
CA LEU A 184 -6.54 -3.42 0.36
C LEU A 184 -6.10 -2.68 -0.91
N PRO A 185 -6.64 -1.49 -1.20
CA PRO A 185 -6.28 -0.74 -2.40
C PRO A 185 -4.91 -0.08 -2.24
N VAL A 186 -4.11 -0.15 -3.31
CA VAL A 186 -2.79 0.49 -3.39
C VAL A 186 -2.73 1.40 -4.59
N ARG A 187 -2.19 2.62 -4.44
CA ARG A 187 -2.03 3.58 -5.54
C ARG A 187 -0.72 4.33 -5.47
N CYS A 188 -0.29 4.85 -6.62
CA CYS A 188 0.75 5.87 -6.69
C CYS A 188 0.09 7.25 -6.57
N ASP A 189 0.59 8.06 -5.65
CA ASP A 189 0.18 9.45 -5.50
C ASP A 189 0.74 10.35 -6.62
N VAL A 190 1.87 9.96 -7.23
CA VAL A 190 2.50 10.69 -8.34
C VAL A 190 1.77 10.39 -9.66
N HIS A 191 1.52 9.12 -9.94
CA HIS A 191 0.95 8.66 -11.21
C HIS A 191 -0.40 8.00 -10.99
N LYS A 192 -1.49 8.77 -11.15
CA LYS A 192 -2.85 8.37 -10.72
C LYS A 192 -3.43 7.14 -11.42
N TRP A 193 -2.82 6.68 -12.50
CA TRP A 193 -3.21 5.45 -13.20
C TRP A 193 -2.65 4.18 -12.55
N MET A 194 -1.56 4.29 -11.78
CA MET A 194 -0.94 3.15 -11.12
C MET A 194 -1.77 2.76 -9.91
N GLY A 195 -2.39 1.59 -10.00
CA GLY A 195 -3.19 1.01 -8.94
C GLY A 195 -3.00 -0.51 -8.89
N ALA A 196 -3.15 -1.07 -7.71
CA ALA A 196 -3.18 -2.50 -7.47
C ALA A 196 -4.12 -2.82 -6.30
N PHE A 197 -4.48 -4.09 -6.16
CA PHE A 197 -5.29 -4.58 -5.04
C PHE A 197 -4.64 -5.78 -4.37
N ILE A 198 -4.55 -5.72 -3.04
CA ILE A 198 -4.01 -6.79 -2.23
C ILE A 198 -5.16 -7.46 -1.47
N GLY A 199 -5.22 -8.79 -1.49
CA GLY A 199 -6.00 -9.56 -0.52
C GLY A 199 -5.11 -10.00 0.65
N VAL A 200 -5.30 -9.42 1.83
CA VAL A 200 -4.60 -9.84 3.06
C VAL A 200 -5.50 -10.78 3.84
N PHE A 201 -5.07 -12.04 4.03
CA PHE A 201 -5.86 -13.09 4.67
C PHE A 201 -5.11 -13.76 5.83
N HIS A 202 -5.79 -14.30 6.83
CA HIS A 202 -5.14 -15.04 7.92
C HIS A 202 -4.79 -16.49 7.52
N HIS A 203 -5.24 -16.94 6.35
CA HIS A 203 -5.05 -18.29 5.81
C HIS A 203 -4.58 -18.22 4.34
N PRO A 204 -4.04 -19.33 3.78
CA PRO A 204 -3.70 -19.44 2.36
C PRO A 204 -4.91 -19.36 1.43
#